data_AF-A0A6J4BWW4-F1
#
_entry.id   AF-A0A6J4BWW4-F1
#
_cell.length_a   1.000
_cell.length_b   1.000
_cell.length_c   1.000
_cell.angle_alpha   90.00
_cell.angle_beta   90.00
_cell.angle_gamma   90.00
#
_symmetry.space_group_name_H-M   'P 1'
#
loop_
_entity.id
_entity.type
_entity.pdbx_description
1 polymer ?
#
loop_
_entity_poly.entity_id
_entity_poly.type
_entity_poly.pdbx_seq_one_letter_code
_entity_poly.pdbx_strand_id
1 'polypeptide(L)'
;MSDQLTLAAETRDRVGKGASRALRRDGRVPAVIYGLNKEPTSVHLEEKALMKALMTGHFMNSIVMVNGIRTLPKDVSFHPVSDRPIHVDFLRIGEHSTVTVAVPIVFEDEDDAPGIKKGKGVLNITRHEVELVVDASDIPSEITISLAGMEIGDSIHISDVKLPKGAVPAIDDRDFAIATIVPPTVPTVEDEELEAEVAEAQAAEAASDEEPVVEPNDDNNDDDKITTQKHD
;
A
#
# COMPACT_ATOMS: atom_id res chain seq x y z
N MET A 1 -0.20 -0.67 -25.44
CA MET A 1 -0.78 0.33 -26.36
C MET A 1 -1.31 1.43 -25.49
N SER A 2 -0.69 2.60 -25.50
CA SER A 2 -1.11 3.75 -24.70
C SER A 2 -2.43 4.30 -25.25
N ASP A 3 -3.50 4.22 -24.46
CA ASP A 3 -4.80 4.76 -24.83
C ASP A 3 -4.70 6.28 -24.92
N GLN A 4 -4.88 6.84 -26.12
CA GLN A 4 -4.80 8.29 -26.35
C GLN A 4 -6.15 8.93 -26.02
N LEU A 5 -6.26 9.50 -24.83
CA LEU A 5 -7.45 10.25 -24.41
C LEU A 5 -7.37 11.67 -24.97
N THR A 6 -8.41 12.09 -25.68
CA THR A 6 -8.51 13.46 -26.20
C THR A 6 -9.43 14.28 -25.30
N LEU A 7 -8.93 15.40 -24.76
CA LEU A 7 -9.73 16.34 -23.98
C LEU A 7 -9.76 17.70 -24.68
N ALA A 8 -10.99 18.14 -24.99
CA ALA A 8 -11.21 19.48 -25.50
C ALA A 8 -10.91 20.51 -24.41
N ALA A 9 -10.02 21.45 -24.71
CA ALA A 9 -9.61 22.49 -23.79
C ALA A 9 -9.58 23.84 -24.50
N GLU A 10 -10.02 24.86 -23.79
CA GLU A 10 -10.05 26.23 -24.27
C GLU A 10 -9.09 27.07 -23.42
N THR A 11 -8.30 27.92 -24.07
CA THR A 11 -7.38 28.84 -23.41
C THR A 11 -8.15 29.91 -22.67
N ARG A 12 -7.70 30.24 -21.45
CA ARG A 12 -8.29 31.34 -20.67
C ARG A 12 -7.32 32.51 -20.58
N ASP A 13 -7.84 33.72 -20.80
CA ASP A 13 -7.06 34.96 -20.62
C ASP A 13 -7.14 35.49 -19.18
N ARG A 14 -8.27 35.23 -18.51
CA ARG A 14 -8.55 35.75 -17.17
C ARG A 14 -8.16 34.73 -16.10
N VAL A 15 -7.02 34.97 -15.44
CA VAL A 15 -6.48 34.12 -14.37
C VAL A 15 -6.76 34.78 -13.01
N GLY A 16 -7.14 33.99 -11.99
CA GLY A 16 -7.29 34.47 -10.62
C GLY A 16 -8.45 33.84 -9.85
N LYS A 17 -8.50 34.09 -8.54
CA LYS A 17 -9.46 33.48 -7.60
C LYS A 17 -10.93 33.66 -8.00
N GLY A 18 -11.29 34.83 -8.55
CA GLY A 18 -12.66 35.13 -8.99
C GLY A 18 -13.05 34.41 -10.27
N ALA A 19 -12.18 34.44 -11.28
CA ALA A 19 -12.40 33.78 -12.57
C ALA A 19 -12.49 32.26 -12.42
N SER A 20 -11.59 31.64 -11.64
CA SER A 20 -11.63 30.20 -11.38
C SER A 20 -12.88 29.76 -10.61
N ARG A 21 -13.48 30.64 -9.79
CA ARG A 21 -14.75 30.34 -9.10
C ARG A 21 -15.94 30.44 -10.03
N ALA A 22 -15.96 31.40 -10.94
CA ALA A 22 -17.01 31.52 -11.95
C ALA A 22 -17.01 30.27 -12.86
N LEU A 23 -15.84 29.89 -13.39
CA LEU A 23 -15.70 28.70 -14.24
C LEU A 23 -16.21 27.43 -13.56
N ARG A 24 -15.90 27.21 -12.29
CA ARG A 24 -16.41 26.04 -11.54
C ARG A 24 -17.92 26.06 -11.33
N ARG A 25 -18.54 27.24 -11.22
CA ARG A 25 -20.00 27.36 -11.18
C ARG A 25 -20.65 27.02 -12.53
N ASP A 26 -19.94 27.32 -13.61
CA ASP A 26 -20.37 27.05 -14.99
C ASP A 26 -20.06 25.60 -15.43
N GLY A 27 -19.61 24.73 -14.52
CA GLY A 27 -19.27 23.33 -14.82
C GLY A 27 -17.97 23.17 -15.62
N ARG A 28 -17.04 24.12 -15.49
CA ARG A 28 -15.72 24.09 -16.11
C ARG A 28 -14.62 24.00 -15.06
N VAL A 29 -13.64 23.14 -15.32
CA VAL A 29 -12.51 22.89 -14.41
C VAL A 29 -11.29 23.65 -14.91
N PRO A 30 -10.69 24.52 -14.09
CA PRO A 30 -9.43 25.13 -14.46
C PRO A 30 -8.28 24.12 -14.43
N ALA A 31 -7.51 24.02 -15.50
CA ALA A 31 -6.23 23.32 -15.57
C ALA A 31 -5.04 24.21 -15.95
N VAL A 32 -3.82 23.71 -15.74
CA VAL A 32 -2.57 24.37 -16.15
C VAL A 32 -1.72 23.38 -16.93
N ILE A 33 -1.21 23.81 -18.08
CA ILE A 33 -0.24 23.04 -18.87
C ILE A 33 1.13 23.67 -18.70
N TYR A 34 2.11 22.92 -18.18
CA TYR A 34 3.50 23.39 -18.00
C TYR A 34 4.51 22.35 -18.48
N GLY A 35 5.79 22.70 -18.50
CA GLY A 35 6.88 21.79 -18.89
C GLY A 35 7.44 22.06 -20.30
N LEU A 36 8.44 21.25 -20.68
CA LEU A 36 9.26 21.39 -21.89
C LEU A 36 9.92 22.77 -22.06
N ASN A 37 10.33 23.42 -20.96
CA ASN A 37 10.94 24.77 -20.98
C ASN A 37 10.10 25.83 -21.73
N LYS A 38 8.78 25.63 -21.81
CA LYS A 38 7.82 26.56 -22.41
C LYS A 38 6.99 27.23 -21.33
N GLU A 39 6.49 28.42 -21.63
CA GLU A 39 5.63 29.17 -20.72
C GLU A 39 4.37 28.36 -20.32
N PRO A 40 3.97 28.38 -19.04
CA PRO A 40 2.74 27.73 -18.60
C PRO A 40 1.51 28.31 -19.29
N THR A 41 0.61 27.47 -19.78
CA THR A 41 -0.65 27.89 -20.39
C THR A 41 -1.82 27.53 -19.49
N SER A 42 -2.63 28.53 -19.15
CA SER A 42 -3.88 28.35 -18.41
C SER A 42 -5.02 27.96 -19.36
N VAL A 43 -5.62 26.78 -19.14
CA VAL A 43 -6.67 26.21 -20.01
C VAL A 43 -7.83 25.64 -19.20
N HIS A 44 -9.08 25.88 -19.54
CA HIS A 44 -10.20 25.23 -18.84
C HIS A 44 -10.78 24.08 -19.65
N LEU A 45 -11.23 23.06 -18.92
CA LEU A 45 -11.84 21.83 -19.41
C LEU A 45 -13.30 21.76 -19.00
N GLU A 46 -14.10 20.99 -19.73
CA GLU A 46 -15.45 20.63 -19.29
C GLU A 46 -15.38 19.61 -18.15
N GLU A 47 -16.08 19.87 -17.03
CA GLU A 47 -16.08 19.00 -15.85
C GLU A 47 -16.56 17.58 -16.18
N LYS A 48 -17.60 17.45 -17.01
CA LYS A 48 -18.17 16.14 -17.36
C LYS A 48 -17.21 15.28 -18.18
N ALA A 49 -16.54 15.88 -19.16
CA ALA A 49 -15.56 15.18 -19.99
C ALA A 49 -14.37 14.72 -19.14
N LEU A 50 -13.89 15.60 -18.25
CA LEU A 50 -12.82 15.26 -17.32
C LEU A 50 -13.23 14.15 -16.34
N MET A 51 -14.41 14.23 -15.74
CA MET A 51 -14.93 13.19 -14.84
C MET A 51 -15.04 11.83 -15.51
N LYS A 52 -15.54 11.80 -16.76
CA LYS A 52 -15.61 10.55 -17.53
C LYS A 52 -14.23 9.96 -17.77
N ALA A 53 -13.24 10.80 -18.07
CA ALA A 53 -11.86 10.36 -18.25
C ALA A 53 -11.26 9.84 -16.93
N LEU A 54 -11.48 10.54 -15.81
CA LEU A 54 -11.02 10.12 -14.48
C LEU A 54 -11.63 8.78 -14.03
N MET A 55 -12.91 8.57 -14.32
CA MET A 55 -13.62 7.32 -13.99
C MET A 55 -13.10 6.09 -14.75
N THR A 56 -12.24 6.25 -15.76
CA THR A 56 -11.58 5.11 -16.42
C THR A 56 -10.50 4.46 -15.55
N GLY A 57 -10.07 5.08 -14.45
CA GLY A 57 -9.01 4.58 -13.56
C GLY A 57 -7.58 4.76 -14.09
N HIS A 58 -7.42 4.92 -15.40
CA HIS A 58 -6.11 4.99 -16.07
C HIS A 58 -5.68 6.41 -16.43
N PHE A 59 -6.46 7.43 -16.04
CA PHE A 59 -6.27 8.80 -16.50
C PHE A 59 -4.89 9.36 -16.18
N MET A 60 -4.37 9.14 -14.97
CA MET A 60 -3.08 9.66 -14.53
C MET A 60 -1.88 9.07 -15.30
N ASN A 61 -2.05 7.88 -15.86
CA ASN A 61 -0.99 7.15 -16.57
C ASN A 61 -1.18 7.20 -18.08
N SER A 62 -2.26 7.83 -18.54
CA SER A 62 -2.60 7.93 -19.95
C SER A 62 -2.14 9.24 -20.53
N ILE A 63 -1.73 9.19 -21.78
CA ILE A 63 -1.35 10.39 -22.53
C ILE A 63 -2.61 11.11 -22.96
N VAL A 64 -2.75 12.35 -22.54
CA VAL A 64 -3.90 13.20 -22.86
C VAL A 64 -3.51 14.25 -23.87
N MET A 65 -4.26 14.31 -24.97
CA MET A 65 -4.16 15.38 -25.95
C MET A 65 -5.06 16.53 -25.54
N VAL A 66 -4.45 17.64 -25.10
CA VAL A 66 -5.13 18.85 -24.65
C VAL A 66 -4.91 19.94 -25.67
N ASN A 67 -5.96 20.30 -26.43
CA ASN A 67 -5.89 21.29 -27.52
C ASN A 67 -4.74 21.02 -28.52
N GLY A 68 -4.55 19.75 -28.90
CA GLY A 68 -3.49 19.31 -29.82
C GLY A 68 -2.10 19.17 -29.20
N ILE A 69 -1.93 19.43 -27.91
CA ILE A 69 -0.65 19.26 -27.19
C ILE A 69 -0.65 17.92 -26.44
N ARG A 70 0.41 17.15 -26.61
CA ARG A 70 0.64 15.89 -25.88
C ARG A 70 1.03 16.20 -24.44
N THR A 71 0.21 15.74 -23.49
CA THR A 71 0.39 16.03 -22.06
C THR A 71 0.14 14.80 -21.18
N LEU A 72 0.75 14.77 -20.00
CA LEU A 72 0.46 13.82 -18.93
C LEU A 72 -0.28 14.55 -17.80
N PRO A 73 -1.40 14.04 -17.29
CA PRO A 73 -1.96 14.52 -16.04
C PRO A 73 -0.98 14.20 -14.90
N LYS A 74 -0.52 15.23 -14.18
CA LYS A 74 0.41 15.04 -13.05
C LYS A 74 -0.31 15.03 -11.71
N ASP A 75 -1.32 15.87 -11.56
CA ASP A 75 -2.11 15.96 -10.34
C ASP A 75 -3.54 16.42 -10.65
N VAL A 76 -4.49 15.97 -9.84
CA VAL A 76 -5.90 16.35 -9.89
C VAL A 76 -6.36 16.63 -8.48
N SER A 77 -6.69 17.89 -8.21
CA SER A 77 -7.24 18.28 -6.92
C SER A 77 -8.74 18.08 -6.90
N PHE A 78 -9.26 17.35 -5.92
CA PHE A 78 -10.69 17.12 -5.74
C PHE A 78 -11.29 17.99 -4.63
N HIS A 79 -12.59 18.22 -4.71
CA HIS A 79 -13.34 18.87 -3.65
C HIS A 79 -13.62 17.88 -2.52
N PRO A 80 -13.21 18.15 -1.26
CA PRO A 80 -13.22 17.16 -0.18
C PRO A 80 -14.60 16.67 0.27
N VAL A 81 -15.67 17.30 -0.21
CA VAL A 81 -17.06 16.98 0.15
C VAL A 81 -17.89 16.51 -1.03
N SER A 82 -17.54 16.95 -2.24
CA SER A 82 -18.37 16.69 -3.44
C SER A 82 -17.66 15.84 -4.47
N ASP A 83 -16.39 15.49 -4.21
CA ASP A 83 -15.48 14.72 -5.08
C ASP A 83 -15.40 15.26 -6.51
N ARG A 84 -15.72 16.54 -6.69
CA ARG A 84 -15.62 17.21 -7.98
C ARG A 84 -14.19 17.66 -8.23
N PRO A 85 -13.64 17.45 -9.44
CA PRO A 85 -12.31 17.95 -9.78
C PRO A 85 -12.31 19.49 -9.77
N ILE A 86 -11.45 20.07 -8.93
CA ILE A 86 -11.29 21.51 -8.74
C ILE A 86 -10.19 22.08 -9.63
N HIS A 87 -9.13 21.30 -9.84
CA HIS A 87 -7.95 21.69 -10.60
C HIS A 87 -7.26 20.46 -11.21
N VAL A 88 -6.64 20.64 -12.36
CA VAL A 88 -5.81 19.61 -13.00
C VAL A 88 -4.51 20.20 -13.50
N ASP A 89 -3.43 19.49 -13.25
CA ASP A 89 -2.09 19.83 -13.72
C ASP A 89 -1.68 18.91 -14.85
N PHE A 90 -1.27 19.50 -15.96
CA PHE A 90 -0.79 18.80 -17.15
C PHE A 90 0.68 19.12 -17.39
N LEU A 91 1.49 18.08 -17.48
CA LEU A 91 2.89 18.15 -17.88
C LEU A 91 2.99 17.92 -19.39
N ARG A 92 3.61 18.85 -20.12
CA ARG A 92 3.93 18.66 -21.54
C ARG A 92 5.00 17.60 -21.70
N ILE A 93 4.77 16.68 -22.62
CA ILE A 93 5.66 15.55 -22.88
C ILE A 93 6.26 15.70 -24.30
N GLY A 94 7.56 15.47 -24.42
CA GLY A 94 8.24 15.31 -25.72
C GLY A 94 8.31 13.83 -26.13
N GLU A 95 8.62 13.54 -27.39
CA GLU A 95 8.66 12.15 -27.89
C GLU A 95 9.69 11.25 -27.16
N HIS A 96 10.71 11.84 -26.53
CA HIS A 96 11.78 11.14 -25.80
C HIS A 96 12.01 11.67 -24.38
N SER A 97 10.96 12.15 -23.71
CA SER A 97 11.10 12.57 -22.31
C SER A 97 10.83 11.39 -21.37
N THR A 98 11.76 11.18 -20.43
CA THR A 98 11.54 10.34 -19.25
C THR A 98 10.61 11.06 -18.28
N VAL A 99 9.63 10.34 -17.76
CA VAL A 99 8.63 10.90 -16.84
C VAL A 99 8.45 9.95 -15.65
N THR A 100 8.30 10.54 -14.46
CA THR A 100 7.96 9.82 -13.24
C THR A 100 6.44 9.76 -13.07
N VAL A 101 5.90 8.55 -13.09
CA VAL A 101 4.47 8.25 -13.08
C VAL A 101 4.16 7.27 -11.95
N ALA A 102 3.06 7.48 -11.24
CA ALA A 102 2.58 6.56 -10.21
C ALA A 102 1.62 5.55 -10.85
N VAL A 103 2.04 4.29 -10.97
CA VAL A 103 1.29 3.25 -11.65
C VAL A 103 0.59 2.37 -10.62
N PRO A 104 -0.75 2.16 -10.73
CA PRO A 104 -1.48 1.33 -9.80
C PRO A 104 -1.11 -0.15 -9.98
N ILE A 105 -1.19 -0.86 -8.88
CA ILE A 105 -0.88 -2.29 -8.79
C ILE A 105 -2.19 -3.05 -8.75
N VAL A 106 -2.29 -4.09 -9.58
CA VAL A 106 -3.40 -5.04 -9.58
C VAL A 106 -2.86 -6.40 -9.18
N PHE A 107 -3.53 -7.01 -8.21
CA PHE A 107 -3.20 -8.37 -7.77
C PHE A 107 -4.04 -9.36 -8.55
N GLU A 108 -3.39 -10.36 -9.12
CA GLU A 108 -4.03 -11.51 -9.78
C GLU A 108 -3.76 -12.77 -8.96
N ASP A 109 -4.56 -13.81 -9.21
CA ASP A 109 -4.42 -15.13 -8.60
C ASP A 109 -4.63 -15.17 -7.06
N GLU A 110 -5.46 -14.26 -6.53
CA GLU A 110 -5.85 -14.28 -5.11
C GLU A 110 -6.42 -15.66 -4.68
N ASP A 111 -7.13 -16.32 -5.59
CA ASP A 111 -7.72 -17.65 -5.39
C ASP A 111 -6.72 -18.83 -5.44
N ASP A 112 -5.50 -18.59 -5.94
CA ASP A 112 -4.43 -19.59 -6.01
C ASP A 112 -3.33 -19.36 -4.97
N ALA A 113 -3.48 -18.32 -4.14
CA ALA A 113 -2.68 -18.11 -2.94
C ALA A 113 -3.17 -19.04 -1.81
N PRO A 114 -2.41 -20.08 -1.41
CA PRO A 114 -2.79 -20.96 -0.31
C PRO A 114 -2.98 -20.18 1.00
N GLY A 115 -2.26 -19.09 1.23
CA GLY A 115 -2.41 -18.25 2.42
C GLY A 115 -3.79 -17.58 2.56
N ILE A 116 -4.41 -17.18 1.44
CA ILE A 116 -5.74 -16.55 1.45
C ILE A 116 -6.83 -17.62 1.48
N LYS A 117 -6.70 -18.65 0.63
CA LYS A 117 -7.74 -19.69 0.44
C LYS A 117 -7.82 -20.72 1.57
N LYS A 118 -6.67 -21.19 2.07
CA LYS A 118 -6.63 -22.21 3.12
C LYS A 118 -6.54 -21.60 4.52
N GLY A 119 -5.96 -20.41 4.66
CA GLY A 119 -5.60 -19.85 5.96
C GLY A 119 -6.30 -18.56 6.37
N LYS A 120 -7.46 -18.22 5.77
CA LYS A 120 -8.21 -16.96 6.04
C LYS A 120 -7.31 -15.71 6.09
N GLY A 121 -6.17 -15.74 5.39
CA GLY A 121 -5.20 -14.65 5.39
C GLY A 121 -5.80 -13.42 4.71
N VAL A 122 -5.48 -12.24 5.23
CA VAL A 122 -5.90 -10.97 4.67
C VAL A 122 -4.73 -10.36 3.91
N LEU A 123 -4.95 -9.99 2.64
CA LEU A 123 -3.96 -9.25 1.86
C LEU A 123 -3.87 -7.82 2.40
N ASN A 124 -2.74 -7.50 2.99
CA ASN A 124 -2.44 -6.15 3.44
C ASN A 124 -1.59 -5.42 2.39
N ILE A 125 -2.24 -4.54 1.63
CA ILE A 125 -1.58 -3.74 0.60
C ILE A 125 -0.95 -2.53 1.28
N THR A 126 0.39 -2.49 1.34
CA THR A 126 1.12 -1.37 1.94
C THR A 126 1.18 -0.18 0.97
N ARG A 127 1.24 -0.45 -0.33
CA ARG A 127 1.24 0.56 -1.40
C ARG A 127 0.33 0.12 -2.54
N HIS A 128 -0.64 0.97 -2.87
CA HIS A 128 -1.55 0.76 -4.01
C HIS A 128 -0.92 1.18 -5.35
N GLU A 129 0.12 2.00 -5.31
CA GLU A 129 0.77 2.57 -6.49
C GLU A 129 2.30 2.51 -6.33
N VAL A 130 3.01 2.33 -7.45
CA VAL A 130 4.47 2.39 -7.53
C VAL A 130 4.89 3.54 -8.44
N GLU A 131 5.78 4.39 -7.96
CA GLU A 131 6.42 5.39 -8.79
C GLU A 131 7.46 4.74 -9.71
N LEU A 132 7.22 4.84 -11.01
CA LEU A 132 8.12 4.35 -12.06
C LEU A 132 8.63 5.53 -12.90
N VAL A 133 9.91 5.47 -13.26
CA VAL A 133 10.53 6.29 -14.29
C VAL A 133 10.48 5.50 -15.59
N VAL A 134 9.69 5.99 -16.53
CA VAL A 134 9.45 5.36 -17.84
C VAL A 134 9.57 6.39 -18.95
N ASP A 135 9.90 5.92 -20.15
CA ASP A 135 9.74 6.73 -21.35
C ASP A 135 8.25 6.99 -21.60
N ALA A 136 7.93 8.21 -22.00
CA ALA A 136 6.55 8.62 -22.18
C ALA A 136 5.81 7.93 -23.35
N SER A 137 6.48 7.07 -24.10
CA SER A 137 5.86 6.21 -25.12
C SER A 137 5.47 4.83 -24.57
N ASP A 138 6.10 4.39 -23.48
CA ASP A 138 5.98 3.05 -22.91
C ASP A 138 5.38 3.05 -21.50
N ILE A 139 4.55 4.06 -21.18
CA ILE A 139 3.88 4.14 -19.87
C ILE A 139 2.89 2.97 -19.74
N PRO A 140 3.07 2.07 -18.74
CA PRO A 140 2.11 1.01 -18.46
C PRO A 140 0.86 1.57 -17.78
N SER A 141 -0.30 0.98 -18.08
CA SER A 141 -1.58 1.34 -17.46
C SER A 141 -1.65 0.87 -16.01
N GLU A 142 -1.24 -0.37 -15.79
CA GLU A 142 -1.27 -1.10 -14.52
C GLU A 142 -0.09 -2.07 -14.44
N ILE A 143 0.27 -2.46 -13.22
CA ILE A 143 1.28 -3.50 -12.96
C ILE A 143 0.58 -4.68 -12.30
N THR A 144 0.56 -5.81 -12.99
CA THR A 144 0.00 -7.05 -12.47
C THR A 144 1.03 -7.78 -11.61
N ILE A 145 0.64 -8.13 -10.39
CA ILE A 145 1.42 -8.98 -9.48
C ILE A 145 0.63 -10.26 -9.21
N SER A 146 1.21 -11.42 -9.54
CA SER A 146 0.62 -12.72 -9.25
C SER A 146 0.88 -13.11 -7.80
N LEU A 147 -0.17 -13.55 -7.11
CA LEU A 147 -0.12 -14.06 -5.73
C LEU A 147 -0.03 -15.60 -5.66
N ALA A 148 0.12 -16.26 -6.81
CA ALA A 148 0.07 -17.71 -6.89
C ALA A 148 1.13 -18.39 -6.00
N GLY A 149 0.68 -19.27 -5.11
CA GLY A 149 1.57 -20.05 -4.25
C GLY A 149 2.10 -19.35 -3.00
N MET A 150 1.66 -18.12 -2.69
CA MET A 150 2.11 -17.41 -1.49
C MET A 150 1.41 -17.88 -0.20
N GLU A 151 2.18 -17.93 0.89
CA GLU A 151 1.75 -18.36 2.20
C GLU A 151 1.50 -17.18 3.16
N ILE A 152 0.96 -17.48 4.35
CA ILE A 152 0.75 -16.48 5.38
C ILE A 152 2.10 -16.04 5.94
N GLY A 153 2.33 -14.72 6.00
CA GLY A 153 3.59 -14.12 6.43
C GLY A 153 4.49 -13.69 5.28
N ASP A 154 4.21 -14.11 4.05
CA ASP A 154 5.00 -13.71 2.89
C ASP A 154 4.79 -12.23 2.54
N SER A 155 5.90 -11.58 2.16
CA SER A 155 5.93 -10.19 1.72
C SER A 155 6.46 -10.07 0.29
N ILE A 156 5.69 -9.43 -0.58
CA ILE A 156 6.11 -9.13 -1.96
C ILE A 156 6.95 -7.86 -1.94
N HIS A 157 8.17 -7.95 -2.44
CA HIS A 157 9.04 -6.79 -2.62
C HIS A 157 9.01 -6.28 -4.06
N ILE A 158 9.38 -5.02 -4.26
CA ILE A 158 9.48 -4.41 -5.60
C ILE A 158 10.45 -5.17 -6.52
N SER A 159 11.50 -5.79 -5.97
CA SER A 159 12.47 -6.60 -6.70
C SER A 159 11.89 -7.88 -7.30
N ASP A 160 10.80 -8.42 -6.73
CA ASP A 160 10.12 -9.62 -7.22
C ASP A 160 9.08 -9.30 -8.32
N VAL A 161 8.79 -8.02 -8.55
CA VAL A 161 7.80 -7.58 -9.53
C VAL A 161 8.41 -7.55 -10.93
N LYS A 162 7.69 -8.16 -11.89
CA LYS A 162 8.05 -8.11 -13.30
C LYS A 162 7.74 -6.73 -13.87
N LEU A 163 8.74 -5.85 -13.86
CA LEU A 163 8.61 -4.52 -14.45
C LEU A 163 8.59 -4.60 -15.99
N PRO A 164 7.74 -3.79 -16.66
CA PRO A 164 7.70 -3.71 -18.11
C PRO A 164 8.99 -3.13 -18.69
N LYS A 165 9.26 -3.40 -19.98
CA LYS A 165 10.51 -3.01 -20.65
C LYS A 165 10.77 -1.50 -20.51
N GLY A 166 11.93 -1.14 -19.95
CA GLY A 166 12.35 0.26 -19.81
C GLY A 166 11.82 0.99 -18.57
N ALA A 167 11.03 0.33 -17.72
CA ALA A 167 10.59 0.89 -16.44
C ALA A 167 11.66 0.69 -15.36
N VAL A 168 12.06 1.78 -14.74
CA VAL A 168 12.94 1.78 -13.57
C VAL A 168 12.13 2.29 -12.38
N PRO A 169 12.16 1.64 -11.20
CA PRO A 169 11.54 2.21 -10.01
C PRO A 169 12.18 3.56 -9.67
N ALA A 170 11.36 4.55 -9.34
CA ALA A 170 11.86 5.88 -8.99
C ALA A 170 12.69 5.88 -7.70
N ILE A 171 12.48 4.88 -6.85
CA ILE A 171 13.23 4.62 -5.63
C ILE A 171 14.00 3.32 -5.85
N ASP A 172 15.27 3.43 -6.19
CA ASP A 172 16.22 2.34 -6.41
C ASP A 172 17.06 2.02 -5.16
N ASP A 173 17.07 2.91 -4.17
CA ASP A 173 17.92 2.79 -2.97
C ASP A 173 17.41 1.76 -1.94
N ARG A 174 16.14 1.35 -2.00
CA ARG A 174 15.55 0.43 -1.00
C ARG A 174 14.52 -0.52 -1.59
N ASP A 175 14.66 -1.79 -1.25
CA ASP A 175 13.59 -2.77 -1.43
C ASP A 175 12.49 -2.52 -0.39
N PHE A 176 11.32 -2.11 -0.88
CA PHE A 176 10.12 -1.92 -0.07
C PHE A 176 9.11 -3.02 -0.34
N ALA A 177 8.37 -3.41 0.71
CA ALA A 177 7.25 -4.32 0.59
C ALA A 177 6.06 -3.60 -0.06
N ILE A 178 5.45 -4.24 -1.03
CA ILE A 178 4.26 -3.78 -1.75
C ILE A 178 3.00 -4.30 -1.06
N ALA A 179 2.98 -5.60 -0.78
CA ALA A 179 1.89 -6.29 -0.11
C ALA A 179 2.43 -7.40 0.80
N THR A 180 1.71 -7.67 1.88
CA THR A 180 1.99 -8.77 2.79
C THR A 180 0.72 -9.56 3.06
N ILE A 181 0.82 -10.87 3.17
CA ILE A 181 -0.31 -11.71 3.57
C ILE A 181 -0.24 -11.88 5.09
N VAL A 182 -1.21 -11.31 5.81
CA VAL A 182 -1.24 -11.31 7.28
C VAL A 182 -2.27 -12.33 7.76
N PRO A 183 -2.02 -13.06 8.87
CA PRO A 183 -3.05 -13.90 9.48
C PRO A 183 -4.28 -13.07 9.89
N PRO A 184 -5.48 -13.67 9.89
CA PRO A 184 -6.70 -12.97 10.29
C PRO A 184 -6.59 -12.48 11.73
N THR A 185 -7.03 -11.25 11.99
CA THR A 185 -7.04 -10.67 13.34
C THR A 185 -8.22 -11.17 14.19
N VAL A 186 -9.17 -11.89 13.58
CA VAL A 186 -10.28 -12.54 14.31
C VAL A 186 -9.85 -13.98 14.57
N PRO A 187 -9.64 -14.38 15.85
CA PRO A 187 -9.35 -15.77 16.17
C PRO A 187 -10.49 -16.63 15.64
N THR A 188 -10.13 -17.71 14.98
CA THR A 188 -11.10 -18.70 14.55
C THR A 188 -11.38 -19.66 15.70
N VAL A 189 -12.51 -20.36 15.68
CA VAL A 189 -12.81 -21.41 16.65
C VAL A 189 -11.69 -22.47 16.74
N GLU A 190 -10.95 -22.70 15.66
CA GLU A 190 -9.78 -23.60 15.64
C GLU A 190 -8.57 -22.99 16.39
N ASP A 191 -8.41 -21.67 16.38
CA ASP A 191 -7.37 -20.99 17.17
C ASP A 191 -7.71 -20.98 18.67
N GLU A 192 -9.00 -20.84 19.01
CA GLU A 192 -9.48 -20.97 20.40
C GLU A 192 -9.33 -22.40 20.93
N GLU A 193 -9.55 -23.41 20.08
CA GLU A 193 -9.34 -24.83 20.43
C GLU A 193 -7.85 -25.15 20.62
N LEU A 194 -6.97 -24.62 19.77
CA LEU A 194 -5.52 -24.76 19.92
C LEU A 194 -5.01 -24.07 21.19
N GLU A 195 -5.44 -22.84 21.50
CA GLU A 195 -5.08 -22.16 22.76
C GLU A 195 -5.57 -22.92 24.00
N ALA A 196 -6.75 -23.54 23.94
CA ALA A 196 -7.26 -24.40 25.01
C ALA A 196 -6.42 -25.67 25.20
N GLU A 197 -5.99 -26.32 24.12
CA GLU A 197 -5.16 -27.53 24.17
C GLU A 197 -3.73 -27.22 24.68
N VAL A 198 -3.17 -26.06 24.31
CA VAL A 198 -1.87 -25.61 24.84
C VAL A 198 -1.98 -25.25 26.34
N ALA A 199 -3.10 -24.66 26.76
CA ALA A 199 -3.36 -24.37 28.17
C ALA A 199 -3.55 -25.64 29.01
N GLU A 200 -4.23 -26.67 28.48
CA GLU A 200 -4.36 -27.98 29.15
C GLU A 200 -3.01 -28.73 29.23
N ALA A 201 -2.18 -28.66 28.19
CA ALA A 201 -0.84 -29.25 28.23
C ALA A 201 0.08 -28.58 29.27
N GLN A 202 0.03 -27.25 29.39
CA GLN A 202 0.78 -26.50 30.41
C GLN A 202 0.26 -26.76 31.83
N ALA A 203 -1.04 -26.97 32.01
CA ALA A 203 -1.63 -27.35 33.30
C ALA A 203 -1.26 -28.79 33.71
N ALA A 204 -1.13 -29.71 32.75
CA ALA A 204 -0.70 -31.08 33.00
C ALA A 204 0.79 -31.18 33.36
N GLU A 205 1.64 -30.35 32.76
CA GLU A 205 3.08 -30.29 33.07
C GLU A 205 3.33 -29.71 34.48
N ALA A 206 2.57 -28.67 34.87
CA ALA A 206 2.62 -28.08 36.21
C ALA A 206 2.13 -29.00 37.35
N ALA A 207 1.31 -30.01 37.04
CA ALA A 207 0.83 -30.99 38.02
C ALA A 207 1.79 -32.17 38.24
N SER A 208 2.85 -32.28 37.43
CA SER A 208 3.82 -33.39 37.49
C SER A 208 5.11 -33.08 38.26
N ASP A 209 5.30 -31.82 38.70
CA ASP A 209 6.48 -31.36 39.45
C ASP A 209 6.23 -31.21 40.97
N GLU A 210 5.10 -31.74 41.49
CA GLU A 210 4.83 -31.76 42.93
C GLU A 210 4.84 -33.21 43.47
N GLU A 211 6.03 -33.71 43.81
CA GLU A 211 6.20 -34.75 44.83
C GLU A 211 7.16 -34.29 45.95
N PRO A 212 6.96 -34.76 47.19
CA PRO A 212 7.05 -33.95 48.40
C PRO A 212 8.44 -33.94 49.04
N VAL A 213 8.83 -32.78 49.60
CA VAL A 213 9.99 -32.67 50.50
C VAL A 213 9.65 -33.36 51.83
N VAL A 214 10.24 -34.53 52.06
CA VAL A 214 10.25 -35.23 53.35
C VAL A 214 11.35 -34.61 54.23
N GLU A 215 10.98 -34.04 55.37
CA GLU A 215 11.90 -33.64 56.45
C GLU A 215 12.66 -34.86 56.99
N PRO A 216 14.00 -34.85 57.09
CA PRO A 216 14.73 -35.86 57.84
C PRO A 216 14.83 -35.46 59.33
N ASN A 217 14.17 -36.25 60.19
CA ASN A 217 14.47 -36.31 61.62
C ASN A 217 15.80 -37.06 61.82
N ASP A 218 16.80 -36.39 62.37
CA ASP A 218 18.05 -36.98 62.86
C ASP A 218 17.82 -37.57 64.27
N ASP A 219 17.50 -38.86 64.34
CA ASP A 219 17.60 -39.66 65.56
C ASP A 219 18.96 -40.38 65.56
N ASN A 220 19.96 -39.83 66.26
CA ASN A 220 21.07 -40.61 66.79
C ASN A 220 21.00 -40.62 68.31
N ASN A 221 20.86 -41.84 68.81
CA ASN A 221 20.57 -42.24 70.16
C ASN A 221 21.82 -42.20 71.06
N ASP A 222 21.53 -42.23 72.37
CA ASP A 222 22.35 -42.75 73.47
C ASP A 222 23.14 -41.78 74.38
N ASP A 223 22.64 -41.78 75.61
CA ASP A 223 23.37 -41.86 76.88
C ASP A 223 23.81 -40.60 77.65
N ASP A 224 22.91 -40.21 78.56
CA ASP A 224 23.13 -40.24 80.01
C ASP A 224 24.32 -39.46 80.63
N LYS A 225 23.91 -38.42 81.36
CA LYS A 225 24.43 -37.92 82.66
C LYS A 225 25.57 -36.89 82.71
N ILE A 226 25.19 -35.75 83.33
CA ILE A 226 25.80 -35.07 84.50
C ILE A 226 27.29 -34.69 84.29
N THR A 227 27.74 -33.43 84.34
CA THR A 227 27.82 -32.57 85.55
C THR A 227 28.58 -31.27 85.21
N THR A 228 28.24 -30.19 85.95
CA THR A 228 29.15 -29.12 86.44
C THR A 228 29.83 -28.13 85.49
N GLN A 229 29.37 -26.87 85.65
CA GLN A 229 30.11 -25.70 86.13
C GLN A 229 31.14 -24.97 85.24
N LYS A 230 30.90 -23.65 85.20
CA LYS A 230 31.78 -22.51 85.58
C LYS A 230 32.37 -21.64 84.45
N HIS A 231 32.08 -20.34 84.65
CA HIS A 231 32.96 -19.15 84.55
C HIS A 231 33.52 -18.81 83.16
N ASP A 232 33.61 -17.56 82.73
CA ASP A 232 33.55 -16.23 83.37
C ASP A 232 32.82 -15.25 82.43
#